data_AF-A0A1M2VDI8-F1
#
_entry.id   AF-A0A1M2VDI8-F1
#
_cell.length_a   1.000
_cell.length_b   1.000
_cell.length_c   1.000
_cell.angle_alpha   90.00
_cell.angle_beta   90.00
_cell.angle_gamma   90.00
#
_symmetry.space_group_name_H-M   'P 1'
#
loop_
_entity.id
_entity.type
_entity.pdbx_description
1 polymer ?
#
loop_
_entity_poly.entity_id
_entity_poly.type
_entity_poly.pdbx_seq_one_letter_code
_entity_poly.pdbx_strand_id
1 'polypeptide(L)'
;MSLLKKVKKVVPERDTQIMVFQEYSATLPDETTARWRSVVEAWEADSTQPNPFRLKRPVVTEAAIKRQLNAADTLELKEGRAVVLHDKLSASGVVIMGLEIEEQQ
;
A
#
# COMPACT_ATOMS: atom_id res chain seq x y z
N MET A 1 14.69 -40.85 15.44
CA MET A 1 13.24 -40.98 15.15
C MET A 1 13.04 -41.42 13.70
N SER A 2 12.26 -42.48 13.46
CA SER A 2 11.96 -42.99 12.10
C SER A 2 11.07 -42.02 11.30
N LEU A 3 11.26 -41.96 9.98
CA LEU A 3 10.43 -41.22 9.01
C LEU A 3 8.92 -41.50 9.19
N LEU A 4 8.55 -42.74 9.51
CA LEU A 4 7.15 -43.14 9.70
C LEU A 4 6.49 -42.39 10.88
N LYS A 5 7.24 -42.18 11.97
CA LYS A 5 6.76 -41.41 13.13
C LYS A 5 6.62 -39.92 12.80
N LYS A 6 7.50 -39.38 11.95
CA LYS A 6 7.42 -37.99 11.48
C LYS A 6 6.19 -37.80 10.59
N VAL A 7 5.95 -38.68 9.62
CA VAL A 7 4.79 -38.61 8.72
C VAL A 7 3.47 -38.68 9.49
N LYS A 8 3.35 -39.59 10.47
CA LYS A 8 2.14 -39.67 11.33
C LYS A 8 1.83 -38.38 12.08
N LYS A 9 2.86 -37.59 12.41
CA LYS A 9 2.69 -36.30 13.09
C LYS A 9 2.39 -35.17 12.10
N VAL A 10 3.12 -35.12 10.98
CA VAL A 10 3.05 -34.01 10.02
C VAL A 10 1.76 -34.01 9.19
N VAL A 11 1.16 -35.17 8.94
CA VAL A 11 -0.08 -35.26 8.14
C VAL A 11 -1.25 -34.51 8.80
N PRO A 12 -1.59 -34.74 10.09
CA PRO A 12 -2.61 -33.95 10.79
C PRO A 12 -2.30 -32.43 10.86
N GLU A 13 -1.03 -32.08 11.04
CA GLU A 13 -0.57 -30.69 11.09
C GLU A 13 -0.77 -30.00 9.72
N ARG A 14 -0.42 -30.68 8.62
CA ARG A 14 -0.68 -30.22 7.26
C ARG A 14 -2.17 -30.01 7.01
N ASP A 15 -3.02 -30.95 7.43
CA ASP A 15 -4.46 -30.86 7.19
C ASP A 15 -5.07 -29.65 7.93
N THR A 16 -4.63 -29.41 9.16
CA THR A 16 -4.99 -28.21 9.91
C THR A 16 -4.52 -26.94 9.19
N GLN A 17 -3.28 -26.91 8.70
CA GLN A 17 -2.74 -25.75 7.97
C GLN A 17 -3.50 -25.48 6.67
N ILE A 18 -3.85 -26.52 5.91
CA ILE A 18 -4.64 -26.38 4.68
C ILE A 18 -6.01 -25.79 4.99
N MET A 19 -6.69 -26.31 6.01
CA MET A 19 -8.01 -25.82 6.41
C MET A 19 -7.97 -24.35 6.82
N VAL A 20 -7.02 -23.97 7.69
CA VAL A 20 -6.84 -22.57 8.13
C VAL A 20 -6.50 -21.66 6.96
N PHE A 21 -5.66 -22.11 6.03
CA PHE A 21 -5.32 -21.33 4.84
C PHE A 21 -6.52 -21.11 3.92
N GLN A 22 -7.35 -22.13 3.70
CA GLN A 22 -8.57 -22.03 2.89
C GLN A 22 -9.58 -21.07 3.52
N GLU A 23 -9.82 -21.22 4.83
CA GLU A 23 -10.73 -20.34 5.57
C GLU A 23 -10.27 -18.89 5.52
N TYR A 24 -9.00 -18.62 5.80
CA TYR A 24 -8.43 -17.28 5.70
C TYR A 24 -8.52 -16.72 4.28
N SER A 25 -8.16 -17.51 3.27
CA SER A 25 -8.20 -17.08 1.86
C SER A 25 -9.62 -16.72 1.42
N ALA A 26 -10.64 -17.42 1.92
CA ALA A 26 -12.04 -17.13 1.63
C ALA A 26 -12.55 -15.80 2.23
N THR A 27 -11.84 -15.24 3.22
CA THR A 27 -12.17 -13.91 3.78
C THR A 27 -11.65 -12.75 2.92
N LEU A 28 -10.76 -13.02 1.96
CA LEU A 28 -10.11 -12.00 1.16
C LEU A 28 -10.84 -11.81 -0.19
N PRO A 29 -10.83 -10.60 -0.78
CA PRO A 29 -11.41 -10.38 -2.11
C PRO A 29 -10.73 -11.23 -3.19
N ASP A 30 -11.52 -12.00 -3.95
CA ASP A 30 -11.02 -12.92 -4.98
C ASP A 30 -10.12 -12.24 -6.01
N GLU A 31 -10.51 -11.05 -6.48
CA GLU A 31 -9.74 -10.29 -7.47
C GLU A 31 -8.33 -9.96 -6.94
N THR A 32 -8.24 -9.51 -5.69
CA THR A 32 -6.97 -9.11 -5.09
C THR A 32 -6.08 -10.32 -4.85
N THR A 33 -6.65 -11.43 -4.37
CA THR A 33 -5.95 -12.69 -4.13
C THR A 33 -5.45 -13.31 -5.44
N ALA A 34 -6.27 -13.31 -6.49
CA ALA A 34 -5.92 -13.84 -7.81
C ALA A 34 -4.78 -13.02 -8.45
N ARG A 35 -4.87 -11.69 -8.40
CA ARG A 35 -3.80 -10.80 -8.88
C ARG A 35 -2.50 -11.05 -8.12
N TRP A 36 -2.56 -11.12 -6.80
CA TRP A 36 -1.38 -11.35 -5.98
C TRP A 36 -0.72 -12.70 -6.29
N ARG A 37 -1.51 -13.78 -6.35
CA ARG A 37 -1.04 -15.12 -6.71
C ARG A 37 -0.31 -15.12 -8.05
N SER A 38 -0.90 -14.50 -9.08
CA SER A 38 -0.29 -14.40 -10.40
C SER A 38 1.08 -13.72 -10.39
N VAL A 39 1.24 -12.64 -9.60
CA VAL A 39 2.54 -11.94 -9.49
C VAL A 39 3.57 -12.81 -8.76
N VAL A 40 3.16 -13.54 -7.72
CA VAL A 40 4.04 -14.47 -6.99
C VAL A 40 4.48 -15.62 -7.88
N GLU A 41 3.55 -16.30 -8.55
CA GLU A 41 3.85 -17.42 -9.44
C GLU A 41 4.75 -17.00 -10.62
N ALA A 42 4.51 -15.81 -11.19
CA ALA A 42 5.36 -15.27 -12.25
C ALA A 42 6.81 -15.03 -11.78
N TRP A 43 6.98 -14.57 -10.54
CA TRP A 43 8.31 -14.36 -9.95
C TRP A 43 8.99 -15.66 -9.51
N GLU A 44 8.23 -16.64 -9.01
CA GLU A 44 8.75 -17.97 -8.68
C GLU A 44 9.22 -18.73 -9.92
N ALA A 45 8.49 -18.59 -11.04
CA ALA A 45 8.87 -19.15 -12.32
C ALA A 45 10.09 -18.45 -12.94
N ASP A 46 10.18 -17.13 -12.78
CA ASP A 46 11.27 -16.31 -13.29
C ASP A 46 11.71 -15.23 -12.30
N SER A 47 12.84 -15.50 -11.64
CA SER A 47 13.42 -14.59 -10.65
C SER A 47 13.91 -13.24 -11.20
N THR A 48 13.95 -13.06 -12.53
CA THR A 48 14.23 -11.76 -13.17
C THR A 48 13.01 -10.82 -13.14
N GLN A 49 11.81 -11.36 -12.93
CA GLN A 49 10.59 -10.58 -12.78
C GLN A 49 10.61 -9.73 -11.49
N PRO A 50 9.77 -8.68 -11.40
CA PRO A 50 9.72 -7.83 -10.21
C PRO A 50 9.35 -8.65 -8.96
N ASN A 51 10.24 -8.66 -7.97
CA ASN A 51 10.00 -9.36 -6.71
C ASN A 51 8.78 -8.76 -5.96
N PRO A 52 7.70 -9.53 -5.76
CA PRO A 52 6.46 -9.04 -5.14
C PRO A 52 6.63 -8.71 -3.65
N PHE A 53 7.60 -9.31 -2.97
CA PHE A 53 7.87 -9.11 -1.55
C PHE A 53 8.74 -7.88 -1.27
N ARG A 54 9.31 -7.26 -2.31
CA ARG A 54 9.97 -5.96 -2.14
C ARG A 54 8.92 -4.87 -1.98
N LEU A 55 9.03 -4.13 -0.88
CA LEU A 55 8.21 -2.96 -0.61
C LEU A 55 8.39 -1.92 -1.73
N LYS A 56 7.34 -1.71 -2.51
CA LYS A 56 7.22 -0.56 -3.40
C LYS A 56 6.68 0.60 -2.59
N ARG A 57 7.55 1.33 -1.89
CA ARG A 57 7.16 2.62 -1.33
C ARG A 57 7.28 3.65 -2.45
N PRO A 58 6.18 4.30 -2.88
CA PRO A 58 6.34 5.51 -3.66
C PRO A 58 7.14 6.48 -2.79
N VAL A 59 8.27 6.95 -3.31
CA VAL A 59 9.04 8.02 -2.65
C VAL A 59 8.25 9.30 -2.88
N VAL A 60 7.23 9.50 -2.05
CA VAL A 60 6.49 10.76 -2.03
C VAL A 60 7.29 11.69 -1.12
N THR A 61 7.96 12.66 -1.73
CA THR A 61 8.63 13.72 -0.97
C THR A 61 7.60 14.77 -0.56
N GLU A 62 7.82 15.41 0.58
CA GLU A 62 6.97 16.53 1.02
C GLU A 62 6.88 17.63 -0.06
N ALA A 63 8.00 17.93 -0.74
CA ALA A 63 8.03 18.86 -1.86
C ALA A 63 7.11 18.44 -3.03
N ALA A 64 7.00 17.13 -3.31
CA ALA A 64 6.08 16.63 -4.33
C ALA A 64 4.61 16.82 -3.91
N ILE A 65 4.29 16.61 -2.63
CA ILE A 65 2.95 16.85 -2.07
C ILE A 65 2.62 18.34 -2.12
N LYS A 66 3.51 19.23 -1.64
CA LYS A 66 3.35 20.69 -1.70
C LYS A 66 3.09 21.16 -3.13
N ARG A 67 3.84 20.63 -4.10
CA ARG A 67 3.64 20.94 -5.53
C ARG A 67 2.25 20.51 -6.02
N GLN A 68 1.80 19.31 -5.65
CA GLN A 68 0.50 18.80 -6.07
C GLN A 68 -0.65 19.63 -5.47
N LEU A 69 -0.54 20.01 -4.20
CA LEU A 69 -1.50 20.88 -3.52
C LEU A 69 -1.57 22.27 -4.18
N ASN A 70 -0.42 22.90 -4.43
CA ASN A 70 -0.38 24.21 -5.10
C ASN A 70 -1.00 24.18 -6.51
N ALA A 71 -0.77 23.10 -7.26
CA ALA A 71 -1.35 22.92 -8.59
C ALA A 71 -2.87 22.74 -8.55
N ALA A 72 -3.37 21.97 -7.58
CA ALA A 72 -4.81 21.78 -7.35
C ALA A 72 -5.48 23.11 -6.96
N ASP A 73 -4.92 23.84 -5.99
CA ASP A 73 -5.44 25.14 -5.54
C ASP A 73 -5.48 26.16 -6.70
N THR A 74 -4.44 26.18 -7.53
CA THR A 74 -4.39 27.05 -8.72
C THR A 74 -5.49 26.71 -9.71
N LEU A 75 -5.78 25.42 -9.90
CA LEU A 75 -6.84 24.95 -10.78
C LEU A 75 -8.22 25.32 -10.24
N GLU A 76 -8.48 25.05 -8.96
CA GLU A 76 -9.75 25.40 -8.31
C GLU A 76 -10.00 26.91 -8.32
N LEU A 77 -8.94 27.72 -8.17
CA LEU A 77 -9.04 29.18 -8.24
C LEU A 77 -9.43 29.63 -9.64
N LYS A 78 -8.82 29.04 -10.69
CA LYS A 78 -9.19 29.32 -12.09
C LYS A 78 -10.63 28.93 -12.41
N GLU A 79 -11.12 27.84 -11.80
CA GLU A 79 -12.47 27.33 -12.00
C GLU A 79 -13.51 27.99 -11.08
N GLY A 80 -13.10 28.92 -10.21
CA GLY A 80 -13.99 29.59 -9.26
C GLY A 80 -14.56 28.69 -8.18
N ARG A 81 -13.96 27.51 -7.95
CA ARG A 81 -14.36 26.53 -6.93
C ARG A 81 -13.48 26.56 -5.68
N ALA A 82 -12.43 27.37 -5.68
CA ALA A 82 -11.50 27.45 -4.57
C ALA A 82 -12.19 27.87 -3.27
N VAL A 83 -11.98 27.08 -2.22
CA VAL A 83 -12.33 27.47 -0.84
C VAL A 83 -11.19 28.35 -0.32
N VAL A 84 -11.39 29.66 -0.46
CA VAL A 84 -10.43 30.68 -0.03
C VAL A 84 -10.75 31.07 1.42
N LEU A 85 -9.84 30.79 2.36
CA LEU A 85 -10.00 31.18 3.77
C LEU A 85 -9.74 32.69 3.98
N HIS A 86 -8.84 33.25 3.16
CA HIS A 86 -8.51 34.66 3.07
C HIS A 86 -8.01 34.94 1.64
N ASP A 87 -8.17 36.16 1.10
CA ASP A 87 -7.83 36.56 -0.28
C ASP A 87 -6.46 36.12 -0.85
N LYS A 88 -5.54 35.66 0.01
CA LYS A 88 -4.18 35.23 -0.33
C LYS A 88 -3.80 33.87 0.24
N LEU A 89 -4.73 33.15 0.89
CA LEU A 89 -4.43 31.94 1.65
C LEU A 89 -5.50 30.86 1.42
N SER A 90 -5.06 29.76 0.81
CA SER A 90 -5.86 28.55 0.67
C SER A 90 -5.78 27.68 1.93
N ALA A 91 -6.71 26.75 2.07
CA ALA A 91 -6.68 25.76 3.15
C ALA A 91 -5.39 24.92 3.13
N SER A 92 -4.90 24.53 1.94
CA SER A 92 -3.64 23.79 1.82
C SER A 92 -2.43 24.64 2.25
N GLY A 93 -2.45 25.94 1.93
CA GLY A 93 -1.41 26.89 2.35
C GLY A 93 -1.29 27.04 3.87
N VAL A 94 -2.40 27.00 4.60
CA VAL A 94 -2.38 27.00 6.08
C VAL A 94 -1.69 25.75 6.62
N VAL A 95 -2.03 24.58 6.06
CA VAL A 95 -1.43 23.29 6.49
C VAL A 95 0.07 23.26 6.19
N ILE A 96 0.47 23.68 4.99
CA ILE A 96 1.88 23.76 4.60
C ILE A 96 2.66 24.69 5.54
N MET A 97 2.10 25.85 5.86
CA MET A 97 2.73 26.81 6.78
C MET A 97 2.83 26.26 8.20
N GLY A 98 1.81 25.53 8.67
CA GLY A 98 1.84 24.86 9.98
C GLY A 98 2.96 23.83 10.08
N LEU A 99 3.14 23.01 9.04
CA LEU A 99 4.23 22.03 8.97
C LEU A 99 5.61 22.70 8.95
N GLU A 100 5.76 23.80 8.21
CA GLU A 100 7.02 24.56 8.16
C GLU A 100 7.39 25.21 9.49
N ILE A 101 6.38 25.63 10.27
CA ILE A 101 6.60 26.15 11.62
C ILE A 101 7.01 25.03 12.57
N GLU A 102 6.37 23.86 12.50
CA GLU A 102 6.71 22.70 13.32
C GLU A 102 8.14 22.19 13.06
N GLU A 103 8.60 22.19 11.80
CA GLU A 103 9.97 21.80 11.45
C GLU A 103 11.04 22.77 12.00
N GLN A 104 10.65 24.02 12.29
CA GLN A 104 11.56 25.05 12.82
C GLN A 104 11.62 25.12 14.35
N GLN A 105 10.85 24.29 15.07
CA GLN A 105 10.77 24.26 16.54
C GLN A 105 11.57 23.11 17.15
#